data_AF-A0A3D0RN13-F1
#
_entry.id   AF-A0A3D0RN13-F1
#
_cell.length_a   1.000
_cell.length_b   1.000
_cell.length_c   1.000
_cell.angle_alpha   90.00
_cell.angle_beta   90.00
_cell.angle_gamma   90.00
#
_symmetry.space_group_name_H-M   'P 1'
#
loop_
_entity.id
_entity.type
_entity.pdbx_description
1 polymer ?
#
loop_
_entity_poly.entity_id
_entity_poly.type
_entity_poly.pdbx_seq_one_letter_code
_entity_poly.pdbx_strand_id
1 'polypeptide(L)'
;MYASWYSPCNSGISGCSYGTASGARAGYGIVAVDYSIYSYLAGMRVYIPGYGLATIGDTGGGPIIETAFGVPRTKWIDLGYDDNNIGALSGWVTVYFLEPAPATIPYFFE
;
A
#
# COMPACT_ATOMS: atom_id res chain seq x y z
N MET A 1 -3.31 -9.50 2.80
CA MET A 1 -2.90 -8.86 1.53
C MET A 1 -1.46 -9.29 1.22
N TYR A 2 -1.06 -9.31 -0.05
CA TYR A 2 0.30 -9.56 -0.46
C TYR A 2 1.08 -8.25 -0.43
N ALA A 3 2.12 -8.19 0.40
CA ALA A 3 2.94 -7.02 0.62
C ALA A 3 4.15 -7.00 -0.32
N SER A 4 4.33 -5.88 -1.00
CA SER A 4 5.62 -5.42 -1.53
C SER A 4 6.07 -4.20 -0.74
N TRP A 5 7.13 -3.55 -1.19
CA TRP A 5 7.61 -2.31 -0.61
C TRP A 5 8.03 -1.32 -1.68
N TYR A 6 8.01 -0.04 -1.33
CA TYR A 6 8.59 1.04 -2.10
C TYR A 6 9.28 2.04 -1.18
N SER A 7 10.15 2.85 -1.75
CA SER A 7 10.64 4.09 -1.13
C SER A 7 10.71 5.18 -2.20
N PRO A 8 10.88 6.48 -1.84
CA PRO A 8 10.86 7.56 -2.82
C PRO A 8 11.79 7.35 -4.02
N CYS A 9 13.01 6.86 -3.79
CA CYS A 9 14.00 6.57 -4.84
C CYS A 9 13.96 5.13 -5.36
N ASN A 10 13.06 4.28 -4.85
CA ASN A 10 12.86 2.88 -5.28
C ASN A 10 11.37 2.62 -5.57
N SER A 11 10.77 3.46 -6.41
CA SER A 11 9.34 3.41 -6.77
C SER A 11 9.07 2.89 -8.20
N GLY A 12 10.08 2.29 -8.83
CA GLY A 12 9.97 1.73 -10.18
C GLY A 12 10.01 2.77 -11.31
N ILE A 13 10.38 4.02 -11.01
CA ILE A 13 10.60 5.10 -11.98
C ILE A 13 12.08 5.50 -12.05
N SER A 14 12.44 6.30 -13.05
CA SER A 14 13.74 6.99 -13.07
C SER A 14 13.71 8.18 -12.11
N GLY A 15 14.68 8.23 -11.19
CA GLY A 15 14.77 9.26 -10.15
C GLY A 15 13.91 8.96 -8.92
N CYS A 16 13.67 9.99 -8.10
CA CYS A 16 12.90 9.86 -6.86
C CYS A 16 11.56 10.59 -6.95
N SER A 17 10.49 9.97 -6.45
CA SER A 17 9.17 10.58 -6.29
C SER A 17 8.81 10.67 -4.81
N TYR A 18 8.52 11.88 -4.33
CA TYR A 18 8.13 12.13 -2.95
C TYR A 18 6.64 12.40 -2.78
N GLY A 19 5.89 12.50 -3.88
CA GLY A 19 4.44 12.71 -3.85
C GLY A 19 3.69 11.39 -3.89
N THR A 20 2.55 11.34 -3.21
CA THR A 20 1.59 10.23 -3.24
C THR A 20 0.24 10.70 -3.76
N ALA A 21 -0.65 9.79 -4.15
CA ALA A 21 -1.98 10.12 -4.63
C ALA A 21 -2.85 10.90 -3.63
N SER A 22 -2.58 10.79 -2.33
CA SER A 22 -3.25 11.59 -1.28
C SER A 22 -2.68 13.00 -1.13
N GLY A 23 -1.54 13.31 -1.75
CA GLY A 23 -0.78 14.53 -1.52
C GLY A 23 0.13 14.48 -0.29
N ALA A 24 0.09 13.39 0.50
CA ALA A 24 1.07 13.16 1.57
C ALA A 24 2.46 12.89 0.98
N ARG A 25 3.50 13.14 1.78
CA ARG A 25 4.87 12.80 1.41
C ARG A 25 5.06 11.28 1.46
N ALA A 26 5.62 10.69 0.41
CA ALA A 26 6.00 9.28 0.37
C ALA A 26 7.06 8.96 1.43
N GLY A 27 6.97 7.76 2.03
CA GLY A 27 7.88 7.31 3.08
C GLY A 27 7.19 6.37 4.04
N TYR A 28 7.86 6.11 5.17
CA TYR A 28 7.32 5.20 6.18
C TYR A 28 5.97 5.68 6.73
N GLY A 29 5.00 4.75 6.81
CA GLY A 29 3.64 5.00 7.29
C GLY A 29 2.63 5.37 6.19
N ILE A 30 3.05 5.50 4.93
CA ILE A 30 2.14 5.62 3.78
C ILE A 30 2.18 4.33 2.98
N VAL A 31 1.03 3.70 2.77
CA VAL A 31 0.90 2.47 1.98
C VAL A 31 0.12 2.73 0.70
N ALA A 32 0.48 1.99 -0.34
CA ALA A 32 -0.22 2.02 -1.61
C ALA A 32 -1.14 0.81 -1.77
N VAL A 33 -2.22 1.00 -2.51
CA VAL A 33 -3.09 -0.09 -2.96
C VAL A 33 -3.30 0.02 -4.48
N ASP A 34 -4.09 -0.88 -5.04
CA ASP A 34 -4.47 -0.78 -6.43
C ASP A 34 -5.47 0.36 -6.70
N TYR A 35 -5.36 0.99 -7.87
CA TYR A 35 -6.19 2.16 -8.22
C TYR A 35 -7.69 1.85 -8.32
N SER A 36 -8.06 0.59 -8.59
CA SER A 36 -9.48 0.18 -8.64
C SER A 36 -10.16 0.19 -7.26
N ILE A 37 -9.36 0.16 -6.18
CA ILE A 37 -9.86 0.12 -4.80
C ILE A 37 -9.46 1.36 -3.99
N TYR A 38 -8.49 2.15 -4.47
CA TYR A 38 -7.97 3.32 -3.75
C TYR A 38 -9.07 4.33 -3.37
N SER A 39 -10.00 4.67 -4.28
CA SER A 39 -11.05 5.67 -3.98
C SER A 39 -11.97 5.30 -2.83
N TYR A 40 -12.09 4.00 -2.51
CA TYR A 40 -12.90 3.51 -1.39
C TYR A 40 -12.12 3.48 -0.07
N LEU A 41 -10.79 3.41 -0.14
CA LEU A 41 -9.91 3.15 0.99
C LEU A 41 -8.99 4.32 1.34
N ALA A 42 -8.92 5.35 0.49
CA ALA A 42 -8.05 6.50 0.68
C ALA A 42 -8.29 7.15 2.05
N GLY A 43 -7.19 7.37 2.79
CA GLY A 43 -7.22 7.94 4.14
C GLY A 43 -7.53 6.94 5.25
N MET A 44 -7.91 5.69 4.94
CA MET A 44 -8.09 4.67 5.97
C MET A 44 -6.78 4.36 6.69
N ARG A 45 -6.89 4.20 8.01
CA ARG A 45 -5.78 3.77 8.85
C ARG A 45 -5.74 2.25 8.92
N VAL A 46 -4.54 1.70 8.84
CA VAL A 46 -4.30 0.25 8.95
C VAL A 46 -3.20 -0.04 9.96
N TYR A 47 -3.23 -1.25 10.50
CA TYR A 47 -2.12 -1.84 11.23
C TYR A 47 -1.67 -3.13 10.54
N ILE A 48 -0.36 -3.25 10.34
CA ILE A 48 0.27 -4.37 9.64
C ILE A 48 1.35 -4.92 10.58
N PRO A 49 1.17 -6.12 11.18
CA PRO A 49 2.19 -6.70 12.05
C PRO A 49 3.55 -6.81 11.35
N GLY A 50 4.61 -6.39 12.05
CA GLY A 50 5.97 -6.35 11.51
C GLY A 50 6.32 -5.11 10.67
N TYR A 51 5.32 -4.33 10.24
CA TYR A 51 5.53 -3.02 9.62
C TYR A 51 5.18 -1.89 10.58
N GLY A 52 3.93 -1.80 11.04
CA GLY A 52 3.46 -0.74 11.92
C GLY A 52 2.09 -0.18 11.52
N LEU A 53 1.79 1.02 12.05
CA LEU A 53 0.62 1.81 11.68
C LEU A 53 0.87 2.52 10.36
N ALA A 54 -0.16 2.57 9.51
CA ALA A 54 -0.07 3.23 8.22
C ALA A 54 -1.39 3.88 7.80
N THR A 55 -1.30 4.75 6.81
CA THR A 55 -2.44 5.32 6.09
C THR A 55 -2.40 4.86 4.64
N ILE A 56 -3.53 4.40 4.12
CA ILE A 56 -3.70 4.17 2.68
C ILE A 56 -3.72 5.53 1.98
N GLY A 57 -2.56 5.93 1.47
CA GLY A 57 -2.32 7.29 0.97
C GLY A 57 -1.79 7.33 -0.46
N ASP A 58 -1.56 6.17 -1.07
CA ASP A 58 -1.05 6.10 -2.44
C ASP A 58 -1.71 4.99 -3.26
N THR A 59 -1.42 4.97 -4.54
CA THR A 59 -1.89 3.94 -5.47
C THR A 59 -0.85 3.60 -6.51
N GLY A 60 -0.86 2.36 -7.03
CA GLY A 60 0.12 1.98 -8.05
C GLY A 60 0.02 0.55 -8.56
N GLY A 61 1.16 -0.14 -8.55
CA GLY A 61 1.54 -1.37 -9.25
C GLY A 61 0.66 -2.62 -9.17
N GLY A 62 -0.61 -2.55 -8.76
CA GLY A 62 -1.53 -3.68 -8.73
C GLY A 62 -1.59 -4.51 -10.03
N PRO A 63 -1.66 -3.92 -11.24
CA PRO A 63 -1.62 -4.70 -12.49
C PRO A 63 -0.32 -5.48 -12.69
N ILE A 64 0.82 -4.94 -12.24
CA ILE A 64 2.12 -5.60 -12.31
C ILE A 64 2.12 -6.78 -11.33
N ILE A 65 1.59 -6.58 -10.13
CA ILE A 65 1.50 -7.64 -9.11
C ILE A 65 0.63 -8.81 -9.58
N GLU A 66 -0.50 -8.49 -10.21
CA GLU A 66 -1.41 -9.48 -10.76
C GLU A 66 -0.79 -10.31 -11.88
N THR A 67 -0.13 -9.65 -12.84
CA THR A 67 0.47 -10.33 -13.99
C THR A 67 1.77 -11.05 -13.67
N ALA A 68 2.61 -10.51 -12.79
CA ALA A 68 3.93 -11.08 -12.49
C ALA A 68 3.90 -12.13 -11.37
N PHE A 69 2.98 -12.02 -10.42
CA PHE A 69 2.94 -12.91 -9.24
C PHE A 69 1.65 -13.73 -9.14
N GLY A 70 0.66 -13.53 -10.02
CA GLY A 70 -0.62 -14.25 -9.98
C GLY A 70 -1.46 -13.91 -8.75
N VAL A 71 -1.19 -12.77 -8.10
CA VAL A 71 -1.92 -12.29 -6.93
C VAL A 71 -3.00 -11.30 -7.39
N PRO A 72 -4.28 -11.49 -7.04
CA PRO A 72 -5.32 -10.51 -7.40
C PRO A 72 -4.91 -9.10 -6.96
N ARG A 73 -4.94 -8.14 -7.89
CA ARG A 73 -4.53 -6.74 -7.64
C ARG A 73 -5.26 -6.08 -6.46
N THR A 74 -6.49 -6.51 -6.16
CA THR A 74 -7.28 -6.03 -5.01
C THR A 74 -6.79 -6.56 -3.66
N LYS A 75 -5.95 -7.62 -3.68
CA LYS A 75 -5.35 -8.23 -2.49
C LYS A 75 -3.90 -7.79 -2.28
N TRP A 76 -3.44 -6.74 -2.95
CA TRP A 76 -2.07 -6.21 -2.86
C TRP A 76 -1.98 -4.95 -1.99
N ILE A 77 -0.88 -4.80 -1.26
CA ILE A 77 -0.52 -3.60 -0.50
C ILE A 77 0.97 -3.31 -0.68
N ASP A 78 1.33 -2.05 -0.90
CA ASP A 78 2.71 -1.62 -1.02
C ASP A 78 3.15 -0.87 0.23
N LEU A 79 4.20 -1.34 0.90
CA LEU A 79 4.68 -0.77 2.14
C LEU A 79 5.66 0.37 1.85
N GLY A 80 5.30 1.61 2.19
CA GLY A 80 6.21 2.74 2.08
C GLY A 80 7.31 2.68 3.13
N TYR A 81 8.54 2.93 2.72
CA TYR A 81 9.68 3.12 3.61
C TYR A 81 10.43 4.39 3.24
N ASP A 82 11.21 4.91 4.20
CA ASP A 82 12.20 5.92 3.90
C ASP A 82 13.40 5.25 3.21
N ASP A 83 14.04 5.93 2.26
CA ASP A 83 15.12 5.33 1.43
C ASP A 83 16.26 4.72 2.25
N ASN A 84 16.53 5.27 3.45
CA ASN A 84 17.60 4.82 4.33
C ASN A 84 17.14 3.84 5.43
N ASN A 85 15.87 3.43 5.43
CA ASN A 85 15.28 2.58 6.48
C ASN A 85 14.25 1.62 5.89
N ILE A 86 14.67 0.84 4.89
CA ILE A 86 13.84 -0.17 4.23
C ILE A 86 13.76 -1.41 5.12
N GLY A 87 12.53 -1.85 5.43
CA GLY A 87 12.28 -3.10 6.14
C GLY A 87 12.30 -4.32 5.22
N ALA A 88 12.35 -5.52 5.79
CA ALA A 88 12.37 -6.78 5.04
C ALA A 88 10.97 -7.42 4.83
N LEU A 89 9.90 -6.79 5.31
CA LEU A 89 8.56 -7.38 5.26
C LEU A 89 8.05 -7.43 3.81
N SER A 90 7.71 -8.63 3.36
CA SER A 90 7.12 -8.89 2.04
C SER A 90 6.31 -10.20 2.08
N GLY A 91 5.51 -10.43 1.04
CA GLY A 91 4.67 -11.62 0.93
C GLY A 91 3.33 -11.48 1.65
N TRP A 92 2.66 -12.60 1.95
CA TRP A 92 1.33 -12.55 2.57
C TRP A 92 1.37 -12.03 4.00
N VAL A 93 0.67 -10.92 4.24
CA VAL A 93 0.51 -10.30 5.55
C VAL A 93 -0.96 -10.12 5.91
N THR A 94 -1.25 -10.11 7.21
CA THR A 94 -2.56 -9.69 7.72
C THR A 94 -2.59 -8.16 7.81
N VAL A 95 -3.65 -7.54 7.31
CA VAL A 95 -3.87 -6.09 7.38
C VAL A 95 -5.13 -5.85 8.20
N TYR A 96 -4.98 -5.12 9.31
CA TYR A 96 -6.10 -4.72 10.16
C TYR A 96 -6.53 -3.32 9.78
N PHE A 97 -7.74 -3.17 9.25
CA PHE A 97 -8.35 -1.86 9.04
C PHE A 97 -8.83 -1.30 10.37
N LEU A 98 -8.38 -0.09 10.68
CA LEU A 98 -8.68 0.59 11.92
C LEU A 98 -9.88 1.52 11.75
N GLU A 99 -10.42 1.96 12.88
CA GLU A 99 -11.59 2.81 12.94
C GLU A 99 -11.36 4.23 12.37
N PRO A 100 -12.42 4.87 11.83
CA PRO A 100 -13.77 4.33 11.67
C PRO A 100 -13.83 3.27 10.57
N ALA A 101 -14.67 2.25 10.77
CA ALA A 101 -14.94 1.28 9.71
C ALA A 101 -15.43 2.01 8.46
N PRO A 102 -15.04 1.56 7.25
CA PRO A 102 -15.45 2.22 6.03
C PRO A 102 -16.98 2.17 5.93
N ALA A 103 -17.59 3.28 5.49
CA ALA A 103 -19.05 3.42 5.41
C ALA A 103 -19.71 2.35 4.51
N THR A 104 -18.93 1.80 3.58
CA THR A 104 -19.29 0.66 2.73
C THR A 104 -18.18 -0.37 2.81
N ILE A 105 -18.50 -1.61 3.18
CA ILE A 105 -17.54 -2.72 3.09
C ILE A 105 -17.40 -3.10 1.62
N PRO A 106 -16.21 -2.94 1.01
CA PRO A 106 -16.05 -3.33 -0.37
C PRO A 106 -15.99 -4.87 -0.49
N TYR A 107 -16.83 -5.44 -1.35
CA TYR A 107 -16.96 -6.89 -1.54
C TYR A 107 -15.69 -7.57 -2.10
N PHE A 108 -14.71 -6.80 -2.56
CA PHE A 108 -13.47 -7.33 -3.14
C PHE A 108 -12.48 -7.92 -2.10
N PHE A 109 -12.83 -7.91 -0.81
CA PHE A 109 -12.07 -8.57 0.25
C PHE A 109 -12.44 -10.04 0.48
N GLU A 110 -13.38 -10.61 -0.28
CA GLU A 110 -13.70 -12.07 -0.28
C GLU A 110 -12.52 -12.94 -0.76
#